data_AF-A0A4W5PRL0-F1
#
_entry.id   AF-A0A4W5PRL0-F1
#
_cell.length_a   1.000
_cell.length_b   1.000
_cell.length_c   1.000
_cell.angle_alpha   90.00
_cell.angle_beta   90.00
_cell.angle_gamma   90.00
#
_symmetry.space_group_name_H-M   'P 1'
#
loop_
_entity.id
_entity.type
_entity.pdbx_description
1 polymer ?
#
loop_
_entity_poly.entity_id
_entity_poly.type
_entity_poly.pdbx_seq_one_letter_code
_entity_poly.pdbx_strand_id
1 'polypeptide(L)'
;MAVTGGLCHSSISRLKDTASLLPPDVTKALSEMTELLSSSSNYSNYRRVYSECSGFKVPILGVHLKDLISLNEALPDYLEEQKINLGKLQHLYSNISDLLSVHSCSPPFEANKDLLHLLTLSLDLYYTEDEIYELSYTKEPKNPKTQPVAPVKPPVVAEWGSGVTPRLDPDTISKHVKQMVDVSMSFCLSVLSNTQTLSKCISPDFSHPISPPTSQNPMEKKVREERPWSFFFSIWLQRRRGDRMQGIK
;
A
#
# COMPACT_ATOMS: atom_id res chain seq x y z
N MET A 1 0.60 1.20 -10.05
CA MET A 1 -0.15 -0.04 -10.37
C MET A 1 -0.90 -0.58 -9.16
N ALA A 2 -0.24 -1.04 -8.10
CA ALA A 2 -0.90 -1.66 -6.95
C ALA A 2 -2.05 -0.81 -6.35
N VAL A 3 -1.77 0.46 -6.01
CA VAL A 3 -2.78 1.37 -5.43
C VAL A 3 -3.91 1.66 -6.42
N THR A 4 -3.59 2.04 -7.66
CA THR A 4 -4.60 2.34 -8.70
C THR A 4 -5.48 1.13 -8.98
N GLY A 5 -4.90 -0.08 -9.09
CA GLY A 5 -5.64 -1.32 -9.26
C GLY A 5 -6.57 -1.61 -8.08
N GLY A 6 -6.10 -1.38 -6.85
CA GLY A 6 -6.93 -1.46 -5.65
C GLY A 6 -8.10 -0.48 -5.66
N LEU A 7 -7.86 0.80 -5.94
CA LEU A 7 -8.92 1.83 -6.00
C LEU A 7 -9.94 1.56 -7.12
N CYS A 8 -9.50 0.98 -8.23
CA CYS A 8 -10.37 0.56 -9.33
C CYS A 8 -10.99 -0.83 -9.12
N HIS A 9 -10.70 -1.50 -8.00
CA HIS A 9 -11.25 -2.81 -7.71
C HIS A 9 -12.78 -2.77 -7.62
N SER A 10 -13.44 -3.86 -8.03
CA SER A 10 -14.90 -3.93 -8.13
C SER A 10 -15.60 -3.61 -6.79
N SER A 11 -15.02 -4.06 -5.67
CA SER A 11 -15.52 -3.82 -4.32
C SER A 11 -15.45 -2.34 -3.89
N ILE A 12 -14.53 -1.55 -4.45
CA ILE A 12 -14.39 -0.12 -4.15
C ILE A 12 -15.16 0.72 -5.16
N SER A 13 -15.05 0.41 -6.45
CA SER A 13 -15.70 1.17 -7.54
C SER A 13 -17.24 1.17 -7.46
N ARG A 14 -17.83 0.16 -6.81
CA ARG A 14 -19.28 0.09 -6.56
C ARG A 14 -19.78 1.06 -5.50
N LEU A 15 -18.89 1.61 -4.65
CA LEU A 15 -19.25 2.49 -3.54
C LEU A 15 -19.60 3.90 -4.08
N LYS A 16 -20.80 4.05 -4.64
CA LYS A 16 -21.22 5.27 -5.33
C LYS A 16 -21.52 6.41 -4.36
N ASP A 17 -22.00 6.10 -3.16
CA ASP A 17 -22.30 7.11 -2.16
C ASP A 17 -20.98 7.73 -1.68
N THR A 18 -19.99 6.89 -1.37
CA THR A 18 -18.63 7.36 -1.04
C THR A 18 -17.99 8.14 -2.20
N ALA A 19 -18.10 7.65 -3.45
CA ALA A 19 -17.53 8.32 -4.60
C ALA A 19 -18.14 9.71 -4.87
N SER A 20 -19.43 9.90 -4.55
CA SER A 20 -20.12 11.20 -4.70
C SER A 20 -19.59 12.30 -3.77
N LEU A 21 -18.91 11.91 -2.68
CA LEU A 21 -18.32 12.83 -1.71
C LEU A 21 -16.91 13.28 -2.10
N LEU A 22 -16.32 12.70 -3.16
CA LEU A 22 -14.97 13.04 -3.59
C LEU A 22 -14.95 14.33 -4.41
N PRO A 23 -13.95 15.21 -4.21
CA PRO A 23 -13.75 16.36 -5.07
C PRO A 23 -13.46 15.93 -6.52
N PRO A 24 -13.90 16.72 -7.53
CA PRO A 24 -13.73 16.37 -8.94
C PRO A 24 -12.25 16.27 -9.34
N ASP A 25 -11.37 17.05 -8.72
CA ASP A 25 -9.92 17.01 -8.97
C ASP A 25 -9.31 15.64 -8.61
N VAL A 26 -9.79 15.02 -7.52
CA VAL A 26 -9.31 13.69 -7.09
C VAL A 26 -9.79 12.62 -8.07
N THR A 27 -11.04 12.69 -8.51
CA THR A 27 -11.59 11.77 -9.52
C THR A 27 -10.85 11.89 -10.85
N LYS A 28 -10.52 13.12 -11.26
CA LYS A 28 -9.73 13.38 -12.47
C LYS A 28 -8.32 12.78 -12.36
N ALA A 29 -7.62 13.03 -11.25
CA ALA A 29 -6.29 12.46 -11.02
C ALA A 29 -6.30 10.92 -11.04
N LEU A 30 -7.35 10.29 -10.48
CA LEU A 30 -7.52 8.83 -10.55
C LEU A 30 -7.72 8.36 -12.01
N SER A 31 -8.50 9.08 -12.81
CA SER A 31 -8.69 8.77 -14.23
C SER A 31 -7.39 8.85 -15.02
N GLU A 32 -6.59 9.89 -14.81
CA GLU A 32 -5.28 10.07 -15.46
C GLU A 32 -4.31 8.93 -15.08
N MET A 33 -4.29 8.52 -13.81
CA MET A 33 -3.49 7.36 -13.36
C MET A 33 -3.96 6.05 -14.00
N THR A 34 -5.28 5.84 -14.14
CA THR A 34 -5.83 4.65 -14.79
C THR A 34 -5.52 4.62 -16.28
N GLU A 35 -5.56 5.77 -16.96
CA GLU A 35 -5.20 5.88 -18.37
C GLU A 35 -3.72 5.61 -18.61
N LEU A 36 -2.84 6.15 -17.76
CA LEU A 36 -1.40 5.88 -17.80
C LEU A 36 -1.10 4.38 -17.68
N LEU A 37 -1.85 3.68 -16.83
CA LEU A 37 -1.68 2.25 -16.53
C LEU A 37 -2.59 1.34 -17.38
N SER A 38 -3.27 1.89 -18.38
CA SER A 38 -4.15 1.14 -19.26
C SER A 38 -3.41 0.03 -19.99
N SER A 39 -4.02 -1.15 -20.05
CA SER A 39 -3.49 -2.30 -20.80
C SER A 39 -3.62 -2.15 -22.34
N SER A 40 -4.26 -1.07 -22.81
CA SER A 40 -4.42 -0.76 -24.23
C SER A 40 -3.06 -0.75 -24.97
N SER A 41 -3.05 -1.37 -26.15
CA SER A 41 -1.85 -1.53 -26.98
C SER A 41 -0.64 -2.05 -26.19
N ASN A 42 -0.85 -3.07 -25.36
CA ASN A 42 0.18 -3.70 -24.52
C ASN A 42 0.89 -2.73 -23.55
N TYR A 43 0.12 -1.91 -22.83
CA TYR A 43 0.65 -0.92 -21.88
C TYR A 43 1.52 0.16 -22.54
N SER A 44 1.17 0.59 -23.75
CA SER A 44 1.94 1.57 -24.54
C SER A 44 2.25 2.88 -23.80
N ASN A 45 1.26 3.45 -23.11
CA ASN A 45 1.42 4.68 -22.31
C ASN A 45 2.46 4.50 -21.19
N TYR A 46 2.32 3.43 -20.40
CA TYR A 46 3.28 3.09 -19.35
C TYR A 46 4.68 2.88 -19.93
N ARG A 47 4.82 2.12 -21.03
CA ARG A 47 6.13 1.83 -21.65
C ARG A 47 6.82 3.10 -22.12
N ARG A 48 6.07 4.01 -22.77
CA ARG A 48 6.58 5.30 -23.22
C ARG A 48 7.14 6.10 -22.03
N VAL A 49 6.33 6.33 -21.01
CA VAL A 49 6.76 7.09 -19.82
C VAL A 49 7.91 6.38 -19.09
N TYR A 50 7.88 5.05 -18.97
CA TYR A 50 8.94 4.29 -18.32
C TYR A 50 10.29 4.36 -19.05
N SER A 51 10.27 4.49 -20.38
CA SER A 51 11.47 4.68 -21.21
C SER A 51 12.05 6.09 -21.08
N GLU A 52 11.20 7.10 -20.87
CA GLU A 52 11.59 8.49 -20.65
C GLU A 52 12.17 8.72 -19.24
N CYS A 53 11.85 7.83 -18.27
CA CYS A 53 12.36 7.91 -16.90
C CYS A 53 13.86 7.60 -16.78
N SER A 54 14.61 8.51 -16.16
CA SER A 54 16.03 8.37 -15.79
C SER A 54 16.23 8.17 -14.28
N GLY A 55 17.26 7.42 -13.89
CA GLY A 55 17.61 7.20 -12.48
C GLY A 55 16.81 6.07 -11.84
N PHE A 56 16.49 6.21 -10.55
CA PHE A 56 15.75 5.19 -9.80
C PHE A 56 14.31 5.06 -10.33
N LYS A 57 13.96 3.85 -10.79
CA LYS A 57 12.62 3.52 -11.29
C LYS A 57 12.23 2.11 -10.91
N VAL A 58 10.96 1.86 -10.64
CA VAL A 58 10.45 0.52 -10.27
C VAL A 58 9.60 -0.02 -11.42
N PRO A 59 10.05 -1.08 -12.13
CA PRO A 59 9.26 -1.67 -13.21
C PRO A 59 8.01 -2.35 -12.68
N ILE A 60 6.91 -2.25 -13.44
CA ILE A 60 5.75 -3.12 -13.25
C ILE A 60 6.12 -4.49 -13.77
N LEU A 61 6.64 -5.35 -12.88
CA LEU A 61 7.20 -6.65 -13.26
C LEU A 61 6.23 -7.50 -14.09
N GLY A 62 4.93 -7.52 -13.76
CA GLY A 62 3.92 -8.28 -14.53
C GLY A 62 3.90 -7.95 -16.03
N VAL A 63 4.12 -6.68 -16.41
CA VAL A 63 4.14 -6.26 -17.81
C VAL A 63 5.37 -6.82 -18.54
N HIS A 64 6.54 -6.81 -17.89
CA HIS A 64 7.79 -7.30 -18.49
C HIS A 64 7.87 -8.84 -18.46
N LEU A 65 7.35 -9.48 -17.42
CA LEU A 65 7.23 -10.93 -17.33
C LEU A 65 6.34 -11.49 -18.43
N LYS A 66 5.24 -10.79 -18.78
CA LYS A 66 4.42 -11.13 -19.95
C LYS A 66 5.26 -11.25 -21.22
N ASP A 67 6.14 -10.29 -21.46
CA ASP A 67 6.97 -10.24 -22.67
C ASP A 67 8.00 -11.39 -22.66
N LEU A 68 8.60 -11.67 -21.50
CA LEU A 68 9.52 -12.80 -21.34
C LEU A 68 8.83 -14.15 -21.60
N ILE A 69 7.62 -14.36 -21.06
CA ILE A 69 6.82 -15.56 -21.30
C ILE A 69 6.49 -15.66 -22.78
N SER A 70 5.98 -14.58 -23.38
CA SER A 70 5.59 -14.55 -24.80
C SER A 70 6.78 -14.85 -25.72
N LEU A 71 7.96 -14.31 -25.41
CA LEU A 71 9.18 -14.57 -26.17
C LEU A 71 9.65 -16.02 -25.99
N ASN A 72 9.58 -16.54 -24.77
CA ASN A 72 9.95 -17.91 -24.47
C ASN A 72 9.04 -18.92 -25.20
N GLU A 73 7.75 -18.63 -25.30
CA GLU A 73 6.78 -19.48 -26.00
C GLU A 73 6.86 -19.35 -27.53
N ALA A 74 7.22 -18.17 -28.06
CA ALA A 74 7.28 -17.93 -29.49
C ALA A 74 8.48 -18.58 -30.19
N LEU A 75 9.58 -18.83 -29.47
CA LEU A 75 10.83 -19.35 -30.04
C LEU A 75 11.19 -20.72 -29.44
N PRO A 76 11.58 -21.72 -30.25
CA PRO A 76 12.04 -23.01 -29.74
C PRO A 76 13.42 -22.88 -29.08
N ASP A 77 13.68 -23.70 -28.06
CA ASP A 77 14.97 -23.76 -27.37
C ASP A 77 16.09 -24.34 -28.26
N TYR A 78 15.73 -25.27 -29.13
CA TYR A 78 16.62 -25.96 -30.04
C TYR A 78 16.17 -25.78 -31.48
N LEU A 79 17.15 -25.58 -32.36
CA LEU A 79 16.97 -25.59 -33.81
C LEU A 79 17.09 -27.02 -34.34
N GLU A 80 16.89 -27.16 -35.65
CA GLU A 80 17.17 -28.40 -36.36
C GLU A 80 18.62 -28.84 -36.06
N GLU A 81 18.83 -30.14 -35.80
CA GLU A 81 20.09 -30.74 -35.32
C GLU A 81 20.43 -30.57 -33.82
N GLN A 82 19.47 -30.32 -32.92
CA GLN A 82 19.71 -30.20 -31.46
C GLN A 82 20.68 -29.07 -31.08
N LYS A 83 20.81 -28.06 -31.94
CA LYS A 83 21.63 -26.87 -31.68
C LYS A 83 20.84 -25.85 -30.85
N ILE A 84 21.47 -25.27 -29.84
CA ILE A 84 20.84 -24.25 -28.98
C ILE A 84 20.48 -23.01 -29.82
N ASN A 85 19.28 -22.49 -29.65
CA ASN A 85 18.83 -21.25 -30.27
C ASN A 85 19.43 -20.03 -29.55
N LEU A 86 20.61 -19.59 -30.00
CA LEU A 86 21.29 -18.43 -29.44
C LEU A 86 20.50 -17.13 -29.61
N GLY A 87 19.68 -17.01 -30.66
CA GLY A 87 18.83 -15.83 -30.88
C GLY A 87 17.77 -15.66 -29.79
N LYS A 88 17.11 -16.77 -29.40
CA LYS A 88 16.20 -16.79 -28.25
C LYS A 88 16.92 -16.37 -26.96
N LEU A 89 18.08 -16.98 -26.69
CA LEU A 89 18.85 -16.70 -25.49
C LEU A 89 19.29 -15.23 -25.42
N GLN A 90 19.74 -14.67 -26.54
CA GLN A 90 20.14 -13.28 -26.64
C GLN A 90 18.99 -12.32 -26.34
N HIS A 91 17.80 -12.56 -26.91
CA HIS A 91 16.66 -11.70 -26.64
C HIS A 91 16.17 -11.78 -25.18
N LEU A 92 16.11 -13.00 -24.60
CA LEU A 92 15.79 -13.17 -23.19
C LEU A 92 16.80 -12.44 -22.30
N TYR A 93 18.10 -12.61 -22.60
CA TYR A 93 19.17 -11.94 -21.86
C TYR A 93 19.04 -10.42 -21.93
N SER A 94 18.77 -9.84 -23.10
CA SER A 94 18.60 -8.40 -23.25
C SER A 94 17.50 -7.87 -22.33
N ASN A 95 16.32 -8.51 -22.36
CA ASN A 95 15.18 -8.09 -21.55
C ASN A 95 15.44 -8.25 -20.04
N ILE A 96 16.11 -9.33 -19.62
CA ILE A 96 16.47 -9.57 -18.22
C ILE A 96 17.54 -8.57 -17.77
N SER A 97 18.55 -8.31 -18.60
CA SER A 97 19.62 -7.35 -18.32
C SER A 97 19.06 -5.95 -18.05
N ASP A 98 18.08 -5.51 -18.84
CA ASP A 98 17.40 -4.24 -18.63
C ASP A 98 16.70 -4.19 -17.26
N LEU A 99 16.05 -5.27 -16.83
CA LEU A 99 15.42 -5.37 -15.51
C LEU A 99 16.46 -5.38 -14.38
N LEU A 100 17.58 -6.09 -14.57
CA LEU A 100 18.66 -6.15 -13.58
C LEU A 100 19.37 -4.81 -13.40
N SER A 101 19.46 -3.99 -14.45
CA SER A 101 20.08 -2.65 -14.38
C SER A 101 19.42 -1.75 -13.33
N VAL A 102 18.14 -1.98 -13.04
CA VAL A 102 17.38 -1.25 -12.01
C VAL A 102 17.93 -1.51 -10.61
N HIS A 103 18.42 -2.73 -10.32
CA HIS A 103 18.96 -3.08 -9.00
C HIS A 103 20.24 -2.32 -8.65
N SER A 104 20.96 -1.82 -9.66
CA SER A 104 22.16 -1.01 -9.45
C SER A 104 21.85 0.43 -9.01
N CYS A 105 20.58 0.85 -9.08
CA CYS A 105 20.15 2.18 -8.66
C CYS A 105 19.71 2.18 -7.19
N SER A 106 20.33 3.02 -6.37
CA SER A 106 19.85 3.25 -5.01
C SER A 106 18.61 4.15 -5.02
N PRO A 107 17.58 3.87 -4.20
CA PRO A 107 16.49 4.81 -3.98
C PRO A 107 17.04 6.15 -3.42
N PRO A 108 16.48 7.30 -3.82
CA PRO A 108 16.96 8.63 -3.41
C PRO A 108 16.48 9.02 -2.00
N PHE A 109 16.14 8.05 -1.15
CA PHE A 109 15.59 8.28 0.18
C PHE A 109 16.06 7.21 1.18
N GLU A 110 16.14 7.60 2.45
CA GLU A 110 16.52 6.74 3.57
C GLU A 110 15.29 6.03 4.15
N ALA A 111 15.43 4.74 4.44
CA ALA A 111 14.34 3.94 4.99
C ALA A 111 14.24 4.11 6.51
N ASN A 112 13.09 4.56 7.01
CA ASN A 112 12.78 4.50 8.43
C ASN A 112 12.34 3.07 8.80
N LYS A 113 13.16 2.39 9.62
CA LYS A 113 12.92 0.99 10.02
C LYS A 113 11.61 0.80 10.79
N ASP A 114 11.19 1.76 11.58
CA ASP A 114 9.97 1.67 12.38
C ASP A 114 8.73 1.72 11.49
N LEU A 115 8.71 2.65 10.53
CA LEU A 115 7.66 2.73 9.51
C LEU A 115 7.65 1.47 8.63
N LEU A 116 8.83 0.94 8.29
CA LEU A 116 8.94 -0.28 7.51
C LEU A 116 8.31 -1.47 8.24
N HIS A 117 8.63 -1.69 9.52
CA HIS A 117 8.02 -2.77 10.30
C HIS A 117 6.49 -2.64 10.40
N LEU A 118 5.96 -1.42 10.56
CA LEU A 118 4.53 -1.16 10.59
C LEU A 118 3.86 -1.49 9.25
N LEU A 119 4.46 -1.05 8.14
CA LEU A 119 3.94 -1.32 6.79
C LEU A 119 3.97 -2.81 6.47
N THR A 120 5.07 -3.51 6.78
CA THR A 120 5.21 -4.94 6.55
C THR A 120 4.10 -5.73 7.21
N LEU A 121 3.73 -5.42 8.46
CA LEU A 121 2.62 -6.07 9.13
C LEU A 121 1.24 -5.67 8.63
N SER A 122 1.07 -4.40 8.28
CA SER A 122 -0.23 -3.89 7.81
C SER A 122 -0.59 -4.46 6.44
N LEU A 123 0.43 -4.81 5.65
CA LEU A 123 0.28 -5.41 4.32
C LEU A 123 0.26 -6.94 4.34
N ASP A 124 0.50 -7.57 5.50
CA ASP A 124 0.44 -9.03 5.70
C ASP A 124 -1.01 -9.55 5.87
N LEU A 125 -1.99 -8.72 5.53
CA LEU A 125 -3.41 -9.06 5.60
C LEU A 125 -3.83 -9.79 4.34
N TYR A 126 -4.34 -11.01 4.51
CA TYR A 126 -4.94 -11.77 3.45
C TYR A 126 -6.47 -11.70 3.58
N TYR A 127 -7.11 -11.22 2.52
CA TYR A 127 -8.56 -11.32 2.32
C TYR A 127 -8.81 -11.94 0.96
N THR A 128 -9.79 -12.82 0.90
CA THR A 128 -10.35 -13.32 -0.36
C THR A 128 -11.17 -12.23 -1.05
N GLU A 129 -11.30 -12.33 -2.37
CA GLU A 129 -12.13 -11.40 -3.15
C GLU A 129 -13.58 -11.35 -2.64
N ASP A 130 -14.13 -12.49 -2.25
CA ASP A 130 -15.48 -12.60 -1.70
C ASP A 130 -15.60 -11.85 -0.36
N GLU A 131 -14.65 -12.02 0.56
CA GLU A 131 -14.65 -11.30 1.85
C GLU A 131 -14.58 -9.78 1.65
N ILE A 132 -13.72 -9.31 0.74
CA ILE A 132 -13.61 -7.88 0.42
C ILE A 132 -14.93 -7.37 -0.17
N TYR A 133 -15.57 -8.16 -1.04
CA TYR A 133 -16.83 -7.79 -1.66
C TYR A 133 -18.00 -7.75 -0.65
N GLU A 134 -18.09 -8.72 0.26
CA GLU A 134 -19.08 -8.75 1.34
C GLU A 134 -18.90 -7.58 2.32
N LEU A 135 -17.65 -7.22 2.64
CA LEU A 135 -17.36 -6.02 3.42
C LEU A 135 -17.86 -4.75 2.72
N SER A 136 -17.66 -4.64 1.41
CA SER A 136 -18.20 -3.52 0.62
C SER A 136 -19.74 -3.48 0.66
N TYR A 137 -20.40 -4.64 0.54
CA TYR A 137 -21.86 -4.71 0.57
C TYR A 137 -22.43 -4.35 1.95
N THR A 138 -21.72 -4.72 3.02
CA THR A 138 -22.07 -4.35 4.40
C THR A 138 -22.01 -2.83 4.60
N LYS A 139 -21.13 -2.13 3.88
CA LYS A 139 -20.99 -0.66 3.97
C LYS A 139 -22.00 0.09 3.10
N GLU A 140 -22.19 -0.34 1.86
CA GLU A 140 -23.16 0.25 0.92
C GLU A 140 -24.01 -0.86 0.28
N PRO A 141 -25.14 -1.25 0.89
CA PRO A 141 -26.03 -2.28 0.34
C PRO A 141 -26.69 -1.78 -0.95
N LYS A 142 -27.01 -2.68 -1.89
CA LYS A 142 -27.74 -2.27 -3.12
C LYS A 142 -29.12 -1.74 -2.74
N ASN A 143 -29.39 -0.50 -3.11
CA ASN A 143 -30.70 0.11 -2.99
C ASN A 143 -31.67 -0.60 -3.97
N PRO A 144 -32.83 -1.14 -3.54
CA PRO A 144 -33.75 -1.88 -4.42
C PRO A 144 -34.44 -1.03 -5.51
N LYS A 145 -34.13 0.27 -5.62
CA LYS A 145 -34.78 1.20 -6.57
C LYS A 145 -34.01 1.43 -7.88
N THR A 146 -32.85 0.79 -8.07
CA THR A 146 -32.05 1.01 -9.29
C THR A 146 -32.03 -0.26 -10.13
N GLN A 147 -32.66 -0.18 -11.31
CA GLN A 147 -32.66 -1.22 -12.34
C GLN A 147 -31.23 -1.70 -12.66
N PRO A 148 -31.05 -2.96 -13.11
CA PRO A 148 -29.73 -3.52 -13.40
C PRO A 148 -29.14 -2.82 -14.64
N VAL A 149 -28.20 -1.90 -14.43
CA VAL A 149 -27.36 -1.39 -15.50
C VAL A 149 -26.32 -2.46 -15.85
N ALA A 150 -26.17 -2.69 -17.15
CA ALA A 150 -25.33 -3.67 -17.81
C ALA A 150 -23.93 -3.84 -17.19
N PRO A 151 -23.29 -5.02 -17.34
CA PRO A 151 -21.98 -5.30 -16.74
C PRO A 151 -20.93 -4.35 -17.33
N VAL A 152 -20.56 -3.33 -16.56
CA VAL A 152 -19.40 -2.50 -16.86
C VAL A 152 -18.19 -3.37 -16.57
N LYS A 153 -17.52 -3.84 -17.63
CA LYS A 153 -16.28 -4.58 -17.51
C LYS A 153 -15.31 -3.73 -16.68
N PRO A 154 -14.87 -4.17 -15.49
CA PRO A 154 -13.85 -3.44 -14.76
C PRO A 154 -12.59 -3.37 -15.65
N PRO A 155 -11.89 -2.24 -15.72
CA PRO A 155 -10.59 -2.18 -16.37
C PRO A 155 -9.70 -3.29 -15.80
N VAL A 156 -9.28 -4.23 -16.64
CA VAL A 156 -8.42 -5.35 -16.26
C VAL A 156 -7.03 -4.79 -15.99
N VAL A 157 -6.82 -4.28 -14.78
CA VAL A 157 -5.61 -3.53 -14.40
C VAL A 157 -4.57 -4.43 -13.73
N ALA A 158 -4.93 -5.59 -13.17
CA ALA A 158 -3.94 -6.49 -12.58
C ALA A 158 -4.45 -7.93 -12.36
N GLU A 159 -4.44 -8.78 -13.39
CA GLU A 159 -4.66 -10.23 -13.26
C GLU A 159 -3.34 -11.00 -13.48
N TRP A 160 -2.24 -10.54 -12.88
CA TRP A 160 -0.92 -11.13 -13.09
C TRP A 160 -0.45 -12.02 -11.92
N GLY A 161 -1.34 -12.36 -10.98
CA GLY A 161 -0.98 -13.11 -9.77
C GLY A 161 -2.09 -13.92 -9.11
N SER A 162 -3.26 -14.05 -9.74
CA SER A 162 -4.44 -14.71 -9.13
C SER A 162 -4.30 -16.22 -8.88
N GLY A 163 -3.23 -16.86 -9.38
CA GLY A 163 -3.00 -18.31 -9.26
C GLY A 163 -2.12 -18.74 -8.09
N VAL A 164 -1.50 -17.81 -7.36
CA VAL A 164 -0.63 -18.12 -6.23
C VAL A 164 -1.22 -17.45 -4.99
N THR A 165 -1.90 -18.22 -4.14
CA THR A 165 -2.19 -17.75 -2.80
C THR A 165 -0.86 -17.54 -2.09
N PRO A 166 -0.55 -16.33 -1.59
CA PRO A 166 0.63 -16.13 -0.77
C PRO A 166 0.51 -17.08 0.41
N ARG A 167 1.39 -18.07 0.49
CA ARG A 167 1.52 -18.92 1.67
C ARG A 167 2.06 -18.03 2.78
N LEU A 168 1.17 -17.59 3.65
CA LEU A 168 1.49 -16.91 4.89
C LEU A 168 2.41 -17.84 5.71
N ASP A 169 3.68 -17.46 5.83
CA ASP A 169 4.64 -18.21 6.64
C ASP A 169 4.49 -17.80 8.13
N PRO A 170 4.07 -18.72 9.02
CA PRO A 170 3.83 -18.41 10.43
C PRO A 170 5.06 -17.84 11.16
N ASP A 171 6.25 -18.25 10.74
CA ASP A 171 7.52 -17.80 11.33
C ASP A 171 7.83 -16.36 10.94
N THR A 172 7.59 -16.01 9.67
CA THR A 172 7.71 -14.64 9.16
C THR A 172 6.70 -13.71 9.85
N ILE A 173 5.44 -14.11 10.00
CA ILE A 173 4.42 -13.34 10.73
C ILE A 173 4.84 -13.12 12.19
N SER A 174 5.26 -14.18 12.88
CA SER A 174 5.65 -14.11 14.29
C SER A 174 6.85 -13.17 14.50
N LYS A 175 7.82 -13.21 13.59
CA LYS A 175 8.96 -12.31 13.57
C LYS A 175 8.54 -10.86 13.37
N HIS A 176 7.67 -10.59 12.41
CA HIS A 176 7.17 -9.24 12.15
C HIS A 176 6.39 -8.70 13.34
N VAL A 177 5.52 -9.52 13.95
CA VAL A 177 4.73 -9.12 15.14
C VAL A 177 5.64 -8.73 16.29
N LYS A 178 6.69 -9.53 16.54
CA LYS A 178 7.68 -9.21 17.58
C LYS A 178 8.34 -7.87 17.32
N GLN A 179 8.79 -7.62 16.09
CA GLN A 179 9.42 -6.36 15.70
C GLN A 179 8.51 -5.14 15.91
N MET A 180 7.21 -5.23 15.59
CA MET A 180 6.29 -4.12 15.83
C MET A 180 5.99 -3.89 17.30
N VAL A 181 5.87 -4.96 18.10
CA VAL A 181 5.71 -4.81 19.55
C VAL A 181 6.94 -4.10 20.13
N ASP A 182 8.14 -4.47 19.68
CA ASP A 182 9.39 -3.83 20.11
C ASP A 182 9.46 -2.35 19.67
N VAL A 183 9.06 -2.02 18.44
CA VAL A 183 8.98 -0.64 17.94
C VAL A 183 7.94 0.18 18.72
N SER A 184 6.75 -0.39 18.94
CA SER A 184 5.67 0.29 19.69
C SER A 184 6.07 0.52 21.14
N MET A 185 6.73 -0.47 21.75
CA MET A 185 7.25 -0.37 23.10
C MET A 185 8.39 0.65 23.19
N SER A 186 9.34 0.64 22.25
CA SER A 186 10.43 1.61 22.16
C SER A 186 9.91 3.03 21.94
N PHE A 187 8.92 3.22 21.06
CA PHE A 187 8.25 4.50 20.84
C PHE A 187 7.54 4.97 22.11
N CYS A 188 6.76 4.11 22.77
CA CYS A 188 6.13 4.41 24.06
C CYS A 188 7.16 4.78 25.13
N LEU A 189 8.27 4.04 25.23
CA LEU A 189 9.35 4.33 26.17
C LEU A 189 10.06 5.65 25.84
N SER A 190 10.25 5.97 24.56
CA SER A 190 10.82 7.24 24.10
C SER A 190 9.91 8.42 24.45
N VAL A 191 8.60 8.29 24.19
CA VAL A 191 7.59 9.28 24.57
C VAL A 191 7.54 9.45 26.09
N LEU A 192 7.51 8.35 26.85
CA LEU A 192 7.52 8.40 28.31
C LEU A 192 8.82 9.03 28.86
N SER A 193 9.97 8.70 28.27
CA SER A 193 11.27 9.31 28.63
C SER A 193 11.30 10.81 28.32
N ASN A 194 10.79 11.23 27.16
CA ASN A 194 10.68 12.66 26.82
C ASN A 194 9.71 13.41 27.74
N THR A 195 8.59 12.78 28.15
CA THR A 195 7.67 13.39 29.11
C THR A 195 8.26 13.48 30.53
N GLN A 196 9.07 12.51 30.97
CA GLN A 196 9.83 12.61 32.22
C GLN A 196 10.95 13.66 32.15
N THR A 197 11.56 13.83 30.98
CA THR A 197 12.58 14.86 30.74
C THR A 197 11.97 16.26 30.77
N LEU A 198 10.78 16.44 30.16
CA LEU A 198 10.00 17.68 30.26
C LEU A 198 9.51 17.96 31.69
N SER A 199 9.12 16.92 32.44
CA SER A 199 8.70 17.06 33.85
C SER A 199 9.86 17.47 34.78
N LYS A 200 11.11 17.09 34.46
CA LYS A 200 12.31 17.55 35.18
C LYS A 200 12.73 18.99 34.85
N CYS A 201 12.31 19.53 33.71
CA CYS A 201 12.52 20.94 33.37
C CYS A 201 11.50 21.89 34.03
N ILE A 202 10.48 21.34 34.69
CA ILE A 202 9.45 22.10 35.42
C ILE A 202 9.49 21.68 36.89
N SER A 203 10.59 21.98 37.57
CA SER A 203 10.62 22.09 39.03
C SER A 203 10.87 23.57 39.40
N PRO A 204 10.16 24.12 40.39
CA PRO A 204 10.04 25.56 40.57
C PRO A 204 11.10 26.08 41.53
N ASP A 205 12.14 26.75 41.02
CA ASP A 205 12.88 27.74 41.79
C ASP A 205 12.44 29.12 41.30
N PHE A 206 11.55 29.75 42.06
CA PHE A 206 11.62 31.17 42.45
C PHE A 206 10.34 31.55 43.20
N SER A 207 10.48 31.71 44.50
CA SER A 207 9.60 32.52 45.34
C SER A 207 9.65 33.98 44.88
N HIS A 208 8.53 34.53 44.42
CA HIS A 208 8.01 35.86 44.79
C HIS A 208 6.66 36.14 44.08
N PRO A 209 5.68 36.82 44.73
CA PRO A 209 4.32 36.97 44.22
C PRO A 209 4.15 38.29 43.47
N ILE A 210 3.62 38.27 42.25
CA ILE A 210 3.03 39.46 41.61
C ILE A 210 1.73 39.08 40.88
N SER A 211 0.71 39.90 41.14
CA SER A 211 -0.66 39.93 40.63
C SER A 211 -0.79 40.14 39.10
N PRO A 212 -1.98 39.92 38.50
CA PRO A 212 -2.16 39.72 37.06
C PRO A 212 -2.24 41.03 36.27
N PRO A 213 -1.97 41.00 34.95
CA PRO A 213 -3.10 41.12 34.03
C PRO A 213 -3.01 40.24 32.78
N THR A 214 -4.20 39.87 32.30
CA THR A 214 -4.49 39.04 31.15
C THR A 214 -4.20 39.77 29.83
N SER A 215 -3.26 39.25 29.03
CA SER A 215 -3.28 39.42 27.57
C SER A 215 -2.63 38.20 26.90
N GLN A 216 -3.19 37.84 25.75
CA GLN A 216 -3.10 36.60 24.98
C GLN A 216 -1.69 36.03 24.75
N ASN A 217 -1.57 34.69 24.73
CA ASN A 217 -0.49 34.01 24.00
C ASN A 217 -0.96 32.68 23.33
N PRO A 218 -0.59 32.38 22.08
CA PRO A 218 -1.20 31.33 21.24
C PRO A 218 -0.57 29.93 21.40
N MET A 219 -0.02 29.59 22.57
CA MET A 219 0.62 28.29 22.82
C MET A 219 -0.30 27.23 23.43
N GLU A 220 -1.54 27.58 23.79
CA GLU A 220 -2.49 26.61 24.38
C GLU A 220 -3.24 25.75 23.35
N LYS A 221 -3.11 26.04 22.05
CA LYS A 221 -3.75 25.26 20.99
C LYS A 221 -2.97 24.00 20.56
N LYS A 222 -1.73 23.80 21.01
CA LYS A 222 -0.90 22.67 20.55
C LYS A 222 -1.11 21.35 21.32
N VAL A 223 -1.83 21.36 22.46
CA VAL A 223 -1.98 20.15 23.31
C VAL A 223 -3.25 19.34 23.00
N ARG A 224 -4.15 19.84 22.15
CA ARG A 224 -5.43 19.15 21.84
C ARG A 224 -5.40 18.31 20.54
N GLU A 225 -4.29 18.29 19.82
CA GLU A 225 -4.20 17.69 18.47
C GLU A 225 -3.34 16.41 18.41
N GLU A 226 -2.94 15.86 19.57
CA GLU A 226 -2.12 14.65 19.70
C GLU A 226 -2.94 13.44 20.20
N ARG A 227 -4.20 13.29 19.76
CA ARG A 227 -4.99 12.06 19.94
C ARG A 227 -5.51 11.37 18.66
N PRO A 228 -4.85 11.38 17.50
CA PRO A 228 -5.22 10.44 16.42
C PRO A 228 -4.81 9.01 16.76
N TRP A 229 -3.60 8.83 17.29
CA TRP A 229 -2.97 7.51 17.44
C TRP A 229 -3.58 6.66 18.55
N SER A 230 -4.02 7.28 19.65
CA SER A 230 -4.77 6.58 20.69
C SER A 230 -6.14 6.10 20.20
N PHE A 231 -6.76 6.83 19.27
CA PHE A 231 -8.02 6.43 18.64
C PHE A 231 -7.83 5.26 17.67
N PHE A 232 -6.79 5.32 16.81
CA PHE A 232 -6.43 4.21 15.90
C PHE A 232 -5.98 2.95 16.66
N PHE A 233 -5.20 3.12 17.73
CA PHE A 233 -4.78 2.02 18.59
C PHE A 233 -5.98 1.41 19.33
N SER A 234 -6.89 2.22 19.85
CA SER A 234 -8.15 1.72 20.44
C SER A 234 -9.01 0.98 19.41
N ILE A 235 -9.15 1.48 18.18
CA ILE A 235 -9.90 0.79 17.11
C ILE A 235 -9.24 -0.54 16.73
N TRP A 236 -7.91 -0.58 16.61
CA TRP A 236 -7.15 -1.79 16.32
C TRP A 236 -7.30 -2.83 17.45
N LEU A 237 -7.23 -2.38 18.72
CA LEU A 237 -7.42 -3.25 19.89
C LEU A 237 -8.87 -3.73 20.04
N GLN A 238 -9.85 -2.89 19.71
CA GLN A 238 -11.28 -3.23 19.74
C GLN A 238 -11.61 -4.29 18.69
N ARG A 239 -11.00 -4.19 17.49
CA ARG A 239 -11.21 -5.14 16.39
C ARG A 239 -10.57 -6.51 16.69
N ARG A 240 -9.36 -6.53 17.29
CA ARG A 240 -8.74 -7.78 17.79
C ARG A 240 -9.46 -8.45 18.97
N ARG A 241 -10.24 -7.71 19.77
CA ARG A 241 -11.11 -8.33 20.80
C ARG A 241 -12.40 -8.89 20.22
N GLY A 242 -12.93 -8.30 19.15
CA GLY A 242 -14.12 -8.81 18.44
C GLY A 242 -13.90 -10.19 17.84
N ASP A 243 -12.74 -10.43 17.22
CA ASP A 243 -12.41 -11.71 16.58
C ASP A 243 -12.18 -12.85 17.59
N ARG A 244 -11.97 -12.55 18.88
CA ARG A 244 -11.78 -13.59 19.91
C ARG A 244 -13.07 -14.07 20.58
N MET A 245 -14.22 -13.44 20.31
CA MET A 245 -15.51 -13.80 20.92
C MET A 245 -16.49 -14.50 19.98
N GLN A 246 -16.13 -14.75 18.71
CA GLN A 246 -16.91 -15.59 17.79
C GLN A 246 -16.35 -17.01 17.61
N GLY A 247 -15.25 -17.35 18.31
CA GLY A 247 -14.64 -18.69 18.29
C GLY A 247 -14.98 -19.58 19.49
N ILE A 248 -16.02 -19.26 20.29
CA ILE A 248 -16.51 -20.14 21.35
C ILE A 248 -18.02 -20.31 21.19
N LYS A 249 -18.39 -21.27 20.36
CA LYS A 249 -19.55 -22.15 20.52
C LYS A 249 -19.31 -23.44 19.76
#